data_AF-A0AAU3EWL1-F1
#
_entry.id   AF-A0AAU3EWL1-F1
#
_cell.length_a   1.000
_cell.length_b   1.000
_cell.length_c   1.000
_cell.angle_alpha   90.00
_cell.angle_beta   90.00
_cell.angle_gamma   90.00
#
_symmetry.space_group_name_H-M   'P 1'
#
loop_
_entity.id
_entity.type
_entity.pdbx_description
1 polymer ?
#
loop_
_entity_poly.entity_id
_entity_poly.type
_entity_poly.pdbx_seq_one_letter_code
_entity_poly.pdbx_strand_id
1 'polypeptide(L)'
;MRAVSEALSPYAWRRLTPEMVSRRAIVAIDGHGAADAAPVARHDERIGVLVDFLTGCRWRSLTADAVSRQLVTALDTWRHESQWLEIELRWLLDGDG
;
A
#
# COMPACT_ATOMS: atom_id res chain seq x y z
N MET A 1 -8.72 8.15 -0.12
CA MET A 1 -9.33 7.26 -1.14
C MET A 1 -9.39 7.87 -2.53
N ARG A 2 -9.89 9.10 -2.69
CA ARG A 2 -10.01 9.76 -4.00
C ARG A 2 -8.70 9.77 -4.81
N ALA A 3 -7.57 10.10 -4.18
CA ALA A 3 -6.26 10.12 -4.84
C ALA A 3 -5.82 8.75 -5.41
N VAL A 4 -6.02 7.66 -4.65
CA VAL A 4 -5.71 6.29 -5.11
C VAL A 4 -6.63 5.90 -6.28
N SER A 5 -7.92 6.20 -6.16
CA SER A 5 -8.90 5.93 -7.22
C SER A 5 -8.59 6.72 -8.49
N GLU A 6 -8.19 7.98 -8.38
CA GLU A 6 -7.77 8.84 -9.51
C GLU A 6 -6.47 8.33 -10.14
N ALA A 7 -5.50 7.93 -9.32
CA ALA A 7 -4.25 7.34 -9.79
C ALA A 7 -4.50 6.03 -10.57
N LEU A 8 -5.52 5.25 -10.18
CA LEU A 8 -5.93 4.03 -10.86
C LEU A 8 -6.98 4.27 -11.96
N SER A 9 -7.60 5.44 -12.07
CA SER A 9 -8.82 5.67 -12.86
C SER A 9 -8.73 5.38 -14.37
N PRO A 10 -7.59 5.53 -15.08
CA PRO A 10 -7.56 5.05 -16.45
C PRO A 10 -7.59 3.52 -16.46
N TYR A 11 -8.58 2.93 -17.15
CA TYR A 11 -8.85 1.49 -17.30
C TYR A 11 -7.63 0.57 -17.55
N ALA A 12 -6.49 1.16 -17.93
CA ALA A 12 -5.18 0.53 -17.99
C ALA A 12 -4.74 -0.12 -16.66
N TRP A 13 -5.20 0.33 -15.49
CA TRP A 13 -4.77 -0.24 -14.19
C TRP A 13 -4.99 -1.76 -14.08
N ARG A 14 -6.02 -2.31 -14.74
CA ARG A 14 -6.30 -3.76 -14.77
C ARG A 14 -5.26 -4.55 -15.56
N ARG A 15 -4.54 -3.91 -16.48
CA ARG A 15 -3.45 -4.50 -17.27
C ARG A 15 -2.10 -4.44 -16.56
N LEU A 16 -2.02 -3.69 -15.46
CA LEU A 16 -0.79 -3.57 -14.68
C LEU A 16 -0.53 -4.84 -13.87
N THR A 17 0.74 -5.04 -13.54
CA THR A 17 1.15 -6.05 -12.55
C THR A 17 0.72 -5.59 -11.15
N PRO A 18 0.53 -6.52 -10.19
CA PRO A 18 0.29 -6.16 -8.80
C PRO A 18 1.31 -5.14 -8.27
N GLU A 19 2.60 -5.35 -8.54
CA GLU A 19 3.68 -4.43 -8.14
C GLU A 19 3.49 -3.00 -8.68
N MET A 20 3.12 -2.86 -9.96
CA MET A 20 2.87 -1.54 -10.55
C MET A 20 1.67 -0.84 -9.92
N VAL A 21 0.61 -1.59 -9.57
CA VAL A 21 -0.57 -1.06 -8.87
C VAL A 21 -0.20 -0.63 -7.45
N SER A 22 0.55 -1.47 -6.72
CA SER A 22 1.03 -1.19 -5.36
C SER A 22 1.85 0.10 -5.31
N ARG A 23 2.84 0.24 -6.20
CA ARG A 23 3.67 1.46 -6.26
C ARG A 23 2.84 2.71 -6.54
N ARG A 24 1.88 2.62 -7.46
CA ARG A 24 1.02 3.75 -7.83
C ARG A 24 0.08 4.15 -6.69
N ALA A 25 -0.41 3.17 -5.92
CA ALA A 25 -1.21 3.42 -4.73
C ALA A 25 -0.39 4.10 -3.62
N ILE A 26 0.85 3.65 -3.39
CA ILE A 26 1.76 4.24 -2.39
C ILE A 26 2.06 5.70 -2.74
N VAL A 27 2.44 6.00 -3.98
CA VAL A 27 2.66 7.39 -4.44
C VAL A 27 1.44 8.28 -4.18
N ALA A 28 0.24 7.75 -4.48
CA ALA A 28 -1.01 8.49 -4.28
C ALA A 28 -1.37 8.69 -2.81
N ILE A 29 -0.96 7.78 -1.92
CA ILE A 29 -1.16 7.86 -0.47
C ILE A 29 -0.19 8.86 0.16
N ASP A 30 1.08 8.85 -0.29
CA ASP A 30 2.12 9.74 0.21
C ASP A 30 1.91 11.21 -0.24
N GLY A 31 0.82 11.50 -0.97
CA GLY A 31 0.43 12.85 -1.38
C GLY A 31 1.31 13.43 -2.48
N HIS A 32 2.16 12.60 -3.08
CA HIS A 32 3.02 12.99 -4.18
C HIS A 32 2.21 13.00 -5.48
N GLY A 33 1.81 14.19 -5.93
CA GLY A 33 1.17 14.37 -7.23
C GLY A 33 2.05 13.78 -8.34
N ALA A 34 1.42 13.20 -9.37
CA ALA A 34 2.11 12.42 -10.42
C ALA A 34 3.24 13.16 -11.17
N ALA A 35 3.33 14.49 -11.04
CA ALA A 35 4.33 15.32 -11.69
C ALA A 35 5.64 15.50 -10.90
N ASP A 36 5.64 15.27 -9.58
CA ASP A 36 6.80 15.53 -8.71
C ASP A 36 6.98 14.42 -7.64
N ALA A 37 6.45 13.23 -7.94
CA ALA A 37 6.54 12.10 -7.03
C ALA A 37 7.94 11.52 -7.02
N ALA A 38 8.60 11.58 -5.86
CA ALA A 38 9.78 10.78 -5.61
C ALA A 38 9.45 9.30 -5.89
N PRO A 39 10.31 8.58 -6.63
CA PRO A 39 10.10 7.16 -6.85
C PRO A 39 10.03 6.44 -5.50
N VAL A 40 9.01 5.59 -5.33
CA VAL A 40 8.92 4.71 -4.17
C VAL A 40 10.22 3.92 -4.06
N ALA A 41 10.79 3.89 -2.85
CA ALA A 41 12.03 3.18 -2.61
C ALA A 41 11.92 1.72 -3.09
N ARG A 42 12.99 1.21 -3.71
CA ARG A 42 13.00 -0.16 -4.27
C ARG A 42 12.64 -1.22 -3.23
N HIS A 43 13.00 -0.99 -1.97
CA HIS A 43 12.79 -1.88 -0.83
C HIS A 43 11.70 -1.38 0.13
N ASP A 44 10.73 -0.60 -0.37
CA ASP A 44 9.58 -0.19 0.45
C ASP A 44 8.71 -1.43 0.77
N GLU A 45 8.67 -1.82 2.04
CA GLU A 45 7.98 -3.01 2.54
C GLU A 45 6.47 -2.97 2.25
N ARG A 46 5.90 -1.77 2.15
CA ARG A 46 4.49 -1.56 1.77
C ARG A 46 4.17 -2.14 0.40
N ILE A 47 5.15 -2.21 -0.50
CA ILE A 47 4.98 -2.84 -1.82
C ILE A 47 4.69 -4.32 -1.64
N GLY A 48 5.44 -5.02 -0.78
CA GLY A 48 5.25 -6.45 -0.52
C GLY A 48 3.86 -6.75 0.02
N VAL A 49 3.45 -6.02 1.06
CA VAL A 49 2.12 -6.12 1.68
C VAL A 49 1.00 -5.99 0.63
N LEU A 50 1.08 -4.98 -0.22
CA LEU A 50 0.06 -4.76 -1.23
C LEU A 50 0.10 -5.79 -2.36
N VAL A 51 1.30 -6.26 -2.74
CA VAL A 51 1.46 -7.33 -3.74
C VAL A 51 0.81 -8.62 -3.24
N ASP A 52 1.08 -9.01 -2.00
CA ASP A 52 0.51 -10.22 -1.38
C ASP A 52 -1.01 -10.12 -1.25
N PHE A 53 -1.51 -8.94 -0.87
CA PHE A 53 -2.95 -8.69 -0.87
C PHE A 53 -3.58 -8.86 -2.27
N LEU A 54 -2.95 -8.29 -3.30
CA LEU A 54 -3.44 -8.34 -4.68
C LEU A 54 -3.26 -9.73 -5.33
N THR A 55 -2.30 -10.54 -4.90
CA THR A 55 -2.19 -11.94 -5.36
C THR A 55 -3.20 -12.84 -4.65
N GLY A 56 -3.57 -12.53 -3.40
CA GLY A 56 -4.58 -13.27 -2.63
C GLY A 56 -6.04 -13.00 -3.01
N CYS A 57 -6.35 -11.94 -3.77
CA CYS A 57 -7.72 -11.57 -4.10
C CYS A 57 -7.98 -11.35 -5.61
N ARG A 58 -9.24 -11.43 -6.04
CA ARG A 58 -9.66 -11.16 -7.43
C ARG A 58 -9.85 -9.66 -7.69
N TRP A 59 -8.85 -8.84 -7.35
CA TRP A 59 -8.91 -7.37 -7.42
C TRP A 59 -9.28 -6.81 -8.81
N ARG A 60 -8.97 -7.53 -9.89
CA ARG A 60 -9.35 -7.15 -11.27
C ARG A 60 -10.86 -7.14 -11.52
N SER A 61 -11.61 -7.89 -10.73
CA SER A 61 -13.08 -7.92 -10.79
C SER A 61 -13.73 -6.76 -10.04
N LEU A 62 -12.97 -6.00 -9.27
CA LEU A 62 -13.47 -4.90 -8.46
C LEU A 62 -13.48 -3.57 -9.23
N THR A 63 -14.22 -2.60 -8.69
CA THR A 63 -14.16 -1.19 -9.14
C THR A 63 -12.90 -0.52 -8.61
N ALA A 64 -12.45 0.55 -9.26
CA ALA A 64 -11.27 1.30 -8.79
C ALA A 64 -11.46 1.81 -7.36
N ASP A 65 -12.67 2.22 -6.97
CA ASP A 65 -13.01 2.64 -5.62
C ASP A 65 -12.92 1.49 -4.60
N ALA A 66 -13.43 0.30 -4.95
CA ALA A 66 -13.35 -0.87 -4.10
C ALA A 66 -11.90 -1.37 -3.91
N VAL A 67 -11.10 -1.38 -4.97
CA VAL A 67 -9.66 -1.70 -4.87
C VAL A 67 -8.95 -0.64 -4.03
N SER A 68 -9.25 0.64 -4.22
CA SER A 68 -8.66 1.73 -3.45
C SER A 68 -8.94 1.60 -1.95
N ARG A 69 -10.18 1.27 -1.57
CA ARG A 69 -10.56 0.96 -0.18
C ARG A 69 -9.69 -0.16 0.38
N GLN A 70 -9.63 -1.27 -0.34
CA GLN A 70 -8.90 -2.44 0.10
C GLN A 70 -7.40 -2.21 0.25
N LEU A 71 -6.76 -1.50 -0.68
CA LEU A 71 -5.34 -1.16 -0.58
C LEU A 71 -5.04 -0.25 0.62
N VAL A 72 -5.91 0.74 0.87
CA VAL A 72 -5.76 1.62 2.04
C VAL A 72 -5.97 0.83 3.33
N THR A 73 -6.98 -0.04 3.39
CA THR A 73 -7.22 -0.89 4.57
C THR A 73 -6.07 -1.84 4.83
N ALA A 74 -5.52 -2.50 3.80
CA ALA A 74 -4.38 -3.41 3.95
C ALA A 74 -3.15 -2.69 4.53
N LEU A 75 -2.86 -1.47 4.05
CA LEU A 75 -1.77 -0.66 4.60
C LEU A 75 -2.03 -0.17 6.01
N ASP A 76 -3.28 0.19 6.33
CA ASP A 76 -3.65 0.63 7.67
C ASP A 76 -3.50 -0.53 8.67
N THR A 77 -3.97 -1.74 8.32
CA THR A 77 -3.77 -2.95 9.13
C THR A 77 -2.29 -3.24 9.35
N TRP A 78 -1.51 -3.29 8.26
CA TRP A 78 -0.06 -3.51 8.35
C TRP A 78 0.61 -2.46 9.25
N ARG A 79 0.26 -1.18 9.09
CA ARG A 79 0.84 -0.11 9.90
C ARG A 79 0.54 -0.29 11.39
N HIS A 80 -0.69 -0.67 11.73
CA HIS A 80 -1.06 -0.95 13.12
C HIS A 80 -0.28 -2.14 13.68
N GLU A 81 -0.10 -3.21 12.90
CA GLU A 81 0.68 -4.39 13.30
C GLU A 81 2.17 -4.06 13.46
N SER A 82 2.77 -3.34 12.51
CA SER A 82 4.17 -2.89 12.58
C SER A 82 4.41 -1.99 13.79
N GLN A 83 3.51 -1.06 14.08
CA GLN A 83 3.62 -0.19 15.26
C GLN A 83 3.52 -0.99 16.56
N TRP A 84 2.66 -2.01 16.60
CA TRP A 84 2.57 -2.89 17.76
C TRP A 84 3.86 -3.67 17.98
N LEU A 85 4.44 -4.21 16.91
CA LEU A 85 5.72 -4.92 16.96
C LEU A 85 6.88 -4.02 17.41
N GLU A 86 6.93 -2.76 16.95
CA GLU A 86 7.93 -1.78 17.40
C GLU A 86 7.80 -1.47 18.90
N ILE A 87 6.57 -1.33 19.39
CA ILE A 87 6.30 -1.12 20.81
C ILE A 87 6.76 -2.33 21.62
N GLU A 88 6.37 -3.53 21.21
CA GLU A 88 6.75 -4.79 21.88
C GLU A 88 8.28 -4.99 21.91
N LEU A 89 8.95 -4.72 20.78
CA LEU A 89 10.41 -4.77 20.70
C LEU A 89 11.07 -3.78 21.65
N ARG A 90 10.54 -2.56 21.77
CA ARG A 90 11.06 -1.58 22.73
C ARG A 90 10.88 -2.05 24.17
N TRP A 91 9.73 -2.60 24.53
CA TRP A 91 9.50 -3.16 25.86
C TRP A 91 10.45 -4.32 26.19
N LEU A 92 10.71 -5.20 25.22
CA LEU A 92 11.67 -6.30 25.38
C LEU A 92 13.11 -5.81 25.57
N LEU A 93 13.52 -4.78 24.82
CA LEU A 93 14.86 -4.19 24.93
C LEU A 93 15.05 -3.36 26.21
N ASP A 94 14.00 -2.69 26.69
CA ASP A 94 14.04 -1.89 27.92
C ASP A 94 13.90 -2.75 29.19
N GLY A 95 13.35 -3.97 29.08
CA GLY A 95 13.14 -4.90 30.19
C GLY A 95 14.35 -5.76 30.60
N ASP A 96 15.42 -5.75 29.80
CA ASP A 96 16.69 -6.45 30.06
C ASP A 96 17.73 -5.58 30.82
N GLY A 97 17.29 -4.52 31.49
CA GLY A 97 18.13 -3.57 32.25
C GLY A 97 18.23 -3.82 33.76
#